data_AF-A0A8H9BXM9-F1
#
_entry.id   AF-A0A8H9BXM9-F1
#
_cell.length_a   1.000
_cell.length_b   1.000
_cell.length_c   1.000
_cell.angle_alpha   90.00
_cell.angle_beta   90.00
_cell.angle_gamma   90.00
#
_symmetry.space_group_name_H-M   'P 1'
#
loop_
_entity.id
_entity.type
_entity.pdbx_description
1 polymer ?
#
loop_
_entity_poly.entity_id
_entity_poly.type
_entity_poly.pdbx_seq_one_letter_code
_entity_poly.pdbx_strand_id
1 'polypeptide(L)'
;MTEAFSAEEIEVMESNGITRGCALNRIKRLGWSRKQAITKPPIKKRLKIVEDEKREILKLESIIDPKEAYQRFLESRKDKTHLVKYPQSVKASDYYKYLKSQALWSE
;
A
#
# COMPACT_ATOMS: atom_id res chain seq x y z
N MET A 1 -14.66 -20.50 43.32
CA MET A 1 -14.88 -19.04 43.39
C MET A 1 -13.79 -18.36 42.58
N THR A 2 -14.10 -17.47 41.62
CA THR A 2 -13.02 -16.66 41.01
C THR A 2 -12.60 -15.60 41.99
N GLU A 3 -11.34 -15.66 42.44
CA GLU A 3 -10.72 -14.63 43.26
C GLU A 3 -10.81 -13.26 42.58
N ALA A 4 -10.97 -12.21 43.40
CA ALA A 4 -10.93 -10.84 42.92
C ALA A 4 -9.55 -10.51 42.32
N PHE A 5 -9.50 -9.54 41.38
CA PHE A 5 -8.24 -8.99 40.88
C PHE A 5 -7.62 -8.05 41.91
N SER A 6 -6.30 -8.10 42.06
CA SER A 6 -5.59 -7.14 42.90
C SER A 6 -5.60 -5.75 42.25
N ALA A 7 -5.30 -4.70 43.02
CA ALA A 7 -5.24 -3.33 42.49
C ALA A 7 -4.24 -3.21 41.33
N GLU A 8 -3.07 -3.84 41.46
CA GLU A 8 -2.02 -3.86 40.42
C GLU A 8 -2.50 -4.52 39.12
N GLU A 9 -3.25 -5.62 39.23
CA GLU A 9 -3.79 -6.31 38.06
C GLU A 9 -4.85 -5.47 37.34
N ILE A 10 -5.64 -4.69 38.10
CA ILE A 10 -6.64 -3.79 37.55
C ILE A 10 -5.96 -2.67 36.75
N GLU A 11 -4.88 -2.08 37.27
CA GLU A 11 -4.12 -1.04 36.57
C GLU A 11 -3.50 -1.56 35.25
N VAL A 12 -2.96 -2.79 35.27
CA VAL A 12 -2.47 -3.46 34.04
C VAL A 12 -3.61 -3.73 33.06
N MET A 13 -4.78 -4.13 33.55
CA MET A 13 -5.95 -4.36 32.70
C MET A 13 -6.44 -3.07 32.04
N GLU A 14 -6.54 -1.98 32.80
CA GLU A 14 -6.94 -0.66 32.29
C GLU A 14 -5.96 -0.14 31.24
N SER A 15 -4.66 -0.26 31.50
CA SER A 15 -3.59 0.10 30.56
C SER A 15 -3.69 -0.67 29.22
N ASN A 16 -4.16 -1.92 29.26
CA ASN A 16 -4.35 -2.76 28.07
C ASN A 16 -5.77 -2.69 27.48
N GLY A 17 -6.66 -1.87 28.03
CA GLY A 17 -8.05 -1.75 27.59
C GLY A 17 -8.88 -3.02 27.81
N ILE A 18 -8.57 -3.81 28.85
CA ILE A 18 -9.22 -5.06 29.16
C ILE A 18 -10.21 -4.85 30.31
N THR A 19 -11.49 -5.12 30.05
CA THR A 19 -12.50 -5.09 31.11
C THR A 19 -12.43 -6.32 32.01
N ARG A 20 -12.86 -6.19 33.27
CA ARG A 20 -12.93 -7.31 34.23
C ARG A 20 -13.68 -8.53 33.69
N GLY A 21 -14.78 -8.31 32.97
CA GLY A 21 -15.53 -9.38 32.32
C GLY A 21 -14.73 -10.11 31.23
N CYS A 22 -13.89 -9.38 30.49
CA CYS A 22 -13.03 -9.97 29.46
C CYS A 22 -11.94 -10.87 30.09
N ALA A 23 -11.25 -10.37 31.12
CA ALA A 23 -10.24 -11.14 31.86
C ALA A 23 -10.83 -12.41 32.51
N LEU A 24 -12.01 -12.31 33.14
CA LEU A 24 -12.68 -13.48 33.74
C LEU A 24 -13.10 -14.51 32.68
N ASN A 25 -13.61 -14.08 31.53
CA ASN A 25 -13.95 -14.99 30.44
C ASN A 25 -12.71 -15.70 29.88
N ARG A 26 -11.58 -15.00 29.78
CA ARG A 26 -10.30 -15.60 29.35
C ARG A 26 -9.84 -16.70 30.31
N ILE A 27 -9.95 -16.48 31.61
CA ILE A 27 -9.57 -17.49 32.61
C ILE A 27 -10.57 -18.65 32.61
N LYS A 28 -11.87 -18.37 32.73
CA LYS A 28 -12.90 -19.42 32.92
C LYS A 28 -13.23 -20.21 31.67
N ARG A 29 -13.36 -19.55 30.51
CA ARG A 29 -13.83 -20.19 29.27
C ARG A 29 -12.69 -20.58 28.34
N LEU A 30 -11.65 -19.76 28.27
CA LEU A 30 -10.53 -19.97 27.35
C LEU A 30 -9.33 -20.64 28.03
N GLY A 31 -9.36 -20.85 29.36
CA GLY A 31 -8.30 -21.53 30.11
C GLY A 31 -6.99 -20.75 30.16
N TRP A 32 -7.02 -19.43 29.97
CA TRP A 32 -5.80 -18.62 29.98
C TRP A 32 -5.24 -18.48 31.39
N SER A 33 -3.92 -18.41 31.49
CA SER A 33 -3.27 -18.01 32.74
C SER A 33 -3.67 -16.57 33.12
N ARG A 34 -3.67 -16.27 34.41
CA ARG A 34 -4.08 -14.96 34.93
C ARG A 34 -3.27 -13.81 34.32
N LYS A 35 -1.94 -13.97 34.26
CA LYS A 35 -1.01 -13.04 33.61
C LYS A 35 -1.36 -12.85 32.13
N GLN A 36 -1.59 -13.93 31.39
CA GLN A 36 -1.96 -13.84 29.98
C GLN A 36 -3.32 -13.16 29.76
N ALA A 37 -4.28 -13.38 30.67
CA ALA A 37 -5.61 -12.79 30.61
C ALA A 37 -5.61 -11.26 30.75
N ILE A 38 -4.69 -10.71 31.55
CA ILE A 38 -4.57 -9.27 31.80
C ILE A 38 -3.56 -8.56 30.87
N THR A 39 -2.60 -9.26 30.28
CA THR A 39 -1.57 -8.63 29.44
C THR A 39 -1.92 -8.58 27.95
N LYS A 40 -2.70 -9.54 27.42
CA LYS A 40 -2.97 -9.60 25.97
C LYS A 40 -4.14 -8.68 25.58
N PRO A 41 -3.94 -7.61 24.79
CA PRO A 41 -5.03 -6.71 24.43
C PRO A 41 -6.09 -7.42 23.57
N PRO A 42 -7.36 -6.96 23.60
CA PRO A 42 -8.42 -7.51 22.76
C PRO A 42 -8.10 -7.31 21.28
N ILE A 43 -8.42 -8.31 20.45
CA ILE A 43 -8.34 -8.15 19.00
C ILE A 43 -9.35 -7.07 18.59
N LYS A 44 -8.87 -5.97 18.01
CA LYS A 44 -9.75 -4.93 17.49
C LYS A 44 -10.65 -5.55 16.42
N LYS A 45 -11.96 -5.32 16.52
CA LYS A 45 -12.87 -5.71 15.44
C LYS A 45 -12.44 -4.97 14.19
N ARG A 46 -12.23 -5.74 13.13
CA ARG A 46 -12.06 -5.24 11.77
C ARG A 46 -13.33 -4.47 11.40
N LEU A 47 -13.20 -3.15 11.26
CA LEU A 47 -14.32 -2.29 10.89
C LEU A 47 -14.56 -2.46 9.38
N LYS A 48 -15.76 -2.91 8.99
CA LYS A 48 -16.15 -3.04 7.57
C LYS A 48 -15.91 -1.74 6.79
N ILE A 49 -16.20 -0.60 7.42
CA ILE A 49 -16.05 0.75 6.84
C ILE A 49 -14.62 0.98 6.33
N VAL A 50 -13.60 0.64 7.12
CA VAL A 50 -12.18 0.82 6.74
C VAL A 50 -11.79 -0.13 5.60
N GLU A 51 -12.40 -1.31 5.51
CA GLU A 51 -12.16 -2.24 4.40
C GLU A 51 -12.84 -1.78 3.12
N ASP A 52 -14.04 -1.22 3.23
CA ASP A 52 -14.81 -0.71 2.10
C ASP A 52 -14.13 0.56 1.55
N GLU A 53 -13.67 1.48 2.39
CA GLU A 53 -12.84 2.64 1.98
C GLU A 53 -11.57 2.20 1.26
N LYS A 54 -10.84 1.21 1.79
CA LYS A 54 -9.64 0.66 1.14
C LYS A 54 -9.94 0.02 -0.20
N ARG A 55 -11.10 -0.65 -0.32
CA ARG A 55 -11.55 -1.25 -1.59
C ARG A 55 -11.93 -0.20 -2.61
N GLU A 56 -12.59 0.88 -2.19
CA GLU A 56 -12.91 2.00 -3.09
C GLU A 56 -11.65 2.73 -3.56
N ILE A 57 -10.68 2.96 -2.67
CA ILE A 57 -9.36 3.49 -3.05
C ILE A 57 -8.66 2.58 -4.07
N LEU A 58 -8.64 1.27 -3.82
CA LEU A 58 -8.03 0.30 -4.73
C LEU A 58 -8.76 0.25 -6.09
N LYS A 59 -10.09 0.37 -6.10
CA LYS A 59 -10.86 0.50 -7.35
C LYS A 59 -10.46 1.77 -8.09
N LEU A 60 -10.36 2.92 -7.42
CA LEU A 60 -9.93 4.20 -8.01
C LEU A 60 -8.49 4.14 -8.55
N GLU A 61 -7.58 3.46 -7.87
CA GLU A 61 -6.22 3.19 -8.36
C GLU A 61 -6.23 2.24 -9.58
N SER A 62 -7.16 1.29 -9.62
CA SER A 62 -7.35 0.40 -10.78
C SER A 62 -8.09 1.05 -11.95
N ILE A 63 -8.74 2.21 -11.73
CA ILE A 63 -9.37 3.05 -12.75
C ILE A 63 -8.34 3.88 -13.53
N ILE A 64 -7.03 3.71 -13.27
CA ILE A 64 -6.01 4.15 -14.21
C ILE A 64 -6.24 3.37 -15.51
N ASP A 65 -6.64 4.07 -16.58
CA ASP A 65 -6.88 3.51 -17.91
C ASP A 65 -5.70 2.60 -18.29
N PRO A 66 -5.90 1.32 -18.63
CA PRO A 66 -4.82 0.40 -18.94
C PRO A 66 -3.83 0.95 -19.97
N LYS A 67 -4.32 1.81 -20.88
CA LYS A 67 -3.50 2.53 -21.86
C LYS A 67 -2.57 3.56 -21.20
N GLU A 68 -3.07 4.32 -20.22
CA GLU A 68 -2.28 5.28 -19.45
C GLU A 68 -1.26 4.58 -18.55
N ALA A 69 -1.64 3.48 -17.89
CA ALA A 69 -0.71 2.66 -17.10
C ALA A 69 0.43 2.09 -17.97
N TYR A 70 0.10 1.56 -19.16
CA TYR A 70 1.07 1.05 -20.11
C TYR A 70 1.99 2.14 -20.67
N GLN A 71 1.44 3.33 -20.94
CA GLN A 71 2.21 4.48 -21.40
C GLN A 71 3.23 4.95 -20.35
N ARG A 72 2.82 5.09 -19.09
CA ARG A 72 3.72 5.43 -17.98
C ARG A 72 4.84 4.39 -17.78
N PHE A 73 4.53 3.11 -17.99
CA PHE A 73 5.51 2.03 -17.95
C PHE A 73 6.52 2.10 -19.12
N LEU A 74 6.08 2.43 -20.33
CA LEU A 74 6.98 2.65 -21.46
C LEU A 74 7.88 3.88 -21.24
N GLU A 75 7.35 4.93 -20.61
CA GLU A 75 8.08 6.15 -20.29
C GLU A 75 9.13 5.93 -19.19
N SER A 76 8.82 5.17 -18.14
CA SER A 76 9.79 4.86 -17.07
C SER A 76 10.94 3.97 -17.53
N ARG A 77 10.72 3.10 -18.53
CA ARG A 77 11.76 2.27 -19.15
C ARG A 77 12.66 3.03 -20.12
N LYS A 78 12.25 4.22 -20.58
CA LYS A 78 13.11 5.08 -21.40
C LYS A 78 14.12 5.80 -20.50
N ASP A 79 15.03 5.03 -19.91
CA ASP A 79 16.27 5.61 -19.41
C ASP A 79 17.07 6.13 -20.62
N LYS A 80 16.94 7.43 -20.88
CA LYS A 80 17.62 8.13 -21.99
C LYS A 80 19.04 8.57 -21.63
N THR A 81 19.57 8.20 -20.47
CA THR A 81 20.96 8.53 -20.08
C THR A 81 21.96 8.05 -21.13
N HIS A 82 21.70 6.91 -21.78
CA HIS A 82 22.53 6.40 -22.88
C HIS A 82 22.55 7.32 -24.12
N LEU A 83 21.45 8.01 -24.43
CA LEU A 83 21.38 8.98 -25.52
C LEU A 83 22.13 10.28 -25.18
N VAL A 84 22.25 10.61 -23.89
CA VAL A 84 23.09 11.74 -23.44
C VAL A 84 24.57 11.38 -23.53
N LYS A 85 24.94 10.15 -23.13
CA LYS A 85 26.32 9.65 -23.20
C LYS A 85 26.79 9.45 -24.65
N TYR A 86 25.92 8.95 -25.51
CA TYR A 86 26.17 8.72 -26.92
C TYR A 86 25.04 9.37 -27.73
N PRO A 87 25.13 10.67 -28.04
CA PRO A 87 24.14 11.33 -28.86
C PRO A 87 24.10 10.65 -30.22
N GLN A 88 22.95 10.10 -30.57
CA GLN A 88 22.73 9.46 -31.86
C GLN A 88 22.57 10.54 -32.94
N SER A 89 23.64 11.29 -33.23
CA SER A 89 23.68 12.21 -34.36
C SER A 89 24.24 11.46 -35.57
N VAL A 90 23.40 11.18 -36.56
CA VAL A 90 23.83 10.67 -37.85
C VAL A 90 23.78 11.81 -38.86
N LYS A 91 24.83 11.98 -39.67
CA LYS A 91 24.79 12.91 -40.79
C LYS A 91 23.72 12.41 -41.77
N ALA A 92 22.77 13.27 -42.11
CA ALA A 92 21.74 12.95 -43.09
C ALA A 92 22.39 12.46 -44.40
N SER A 93 21.92 11.33 -44.93
CA SER A 93 22.39 10.80 -46.21
C SER A 93 21.98 11.75 -47.35
N ASP A 94 22.73 11.73 -48.44
CA ASP A 94 22.42 12.59 -49.58
C ASP A 94 21.07 12.23 -50.22
N TYR A 95 20.70 10.94 -50.18
CA TYR A 95 19.38 10.48 -50.61
C TYR A 95 18.25 11.04 -49.73
N TYR A 96 18.43 11.10 -48.41
CA TYR A 96 17.45 11.73 -47.52
C TYR A 96 17.29 13.23 -47.81
N LYS A 97 18.41 13.95 -48.03
CA LYS A 97 18.37 15.37 -48.39
C LYS A 97 17.63 15.59 -49.71
N TYR A 98 17.90 14.75 -50.71
CA TYR A 98 17.19 14.76 -52.00
C TYR A 98 15.69 14.55 -51.82
N LEU A 99 15.27 13.52 -51.08
CA LEU A 99 13.84 13.30 -50.83
C LEU A 99 13.20 14.47 -50.07
N LYS A 100 13.92 15.06 -49.10
CA LYS A 100 13.44 16.23 -48.35
C LYS A 100 13.26 17.47 -49.25
N SER A 101 14.15 17.68 -50.22
CA SER A 101 13.99 18.78 -51.19
C SER A 101 12.85 18.56 -52.17
N GLN A 102 12.47 17.30 -52.45
CA GLN A 102 11.31 16.99 -53.30
C GLN A 102 9.98 17.06 -52.53
N ALA A 103 10.00 16.75 -51.23
CA ALA A 103 8.79 16.69 -50.39
C ALA A 103 8.32 18.06 -49.89
N LEU A 104 9.24 18.99 -49.64
CA LEU A 104 8.89 20.38 -49.38
C LEU A 104 8.66 21.04 -50.74
N TRP A 105 7.40 21.26 -51.10
CA TRP A 105 7.07 22.14 -52.22
C TRP A 105 7.67 23.50 -51.87
N SER A 106 8.43 24.09 -52.79
CA SER A 106 8.85 25.49 -52.65
C SER A 106 7.59 26.35 -52.58
N GLU A 107 7.37 27.00 -51.44
CA GLU A 107 6.46 28.16 -51.34
C GLU A 107 6.93 29.30 -52.24
#